data_AF-A0A6M3JM83-F1
#
_entry.id   AF-A0A6M3JM83-F1
#
_cell.length_a   1.000
_cell.length_b   1.000
_cell.length_c   1.000
_cell.angle_alpha   90.00
_cell.angle_beta   90.00
_cell.angle_gamma   90.00
#
_symmetry.space_group_name_H-M   'P 1'
#
loop_
_entity.id
_entity.type
_entity.pdbx_description
1 polymer ?
#
loop_
_entity_poly.entity_id
_entity_poly.type
_entity_poly.pdbx_seq_one_letter_code
_entity_poly.pdbx_strand_id
1 'polypeptide(L)'
;MSETEERKVSKMWIPFWVDKWLFGSTRIELAPDERSVWLDLLAIASKNDGYIRANATTPYPESQLAGLLVIEVELLKRTIEKCIKYNKISLTKEGTYFVDNWDKYQLSKRHQRRLKNKIKENKIKDNSIEEYRRVKESSQTDTVSSKAAIKEFFAYYCSALKSKGWIKRDLQLNHTRRRVIEQRLKDGYTLADLKACVDAFVADDWDRRGEFIELSYVIGLVRGVNMADKWLNKGEKPKKPRNPLAEA
;
A
#
# COMPACT_ATOMS: atom_id res chain seq x y z
N MET A 1 11.50 -16.19 10.64
CA MET A 1 11.41 -16.54 9.21
C MET A 1 11.59 -18.04 9.12
N SER A 2 10.59 -18.78 8.63
CA SER A 2 10.73 -20.22 8.48
C SER A 2 11.77 -20.52 7.40
N GLU A 3 12.46 -21.67 7.51
CA GLU A 3 13.42 -22.18 6.51
C GLU A 3 12.84 -22.21 5.08
N THR A 4 11.51 -22.32 5.00
CA THR A 4 10.72 -22.26 3.76
C THR A 4 10.72 -20.89 3.09
N GLU A 5 10.79 -19.79 3.84
CA GLU A 5 10.83 -18.43 3.28
C GLU A 5 12.22 -18.06 2.74
N GLU A 6 13.30 -18.53 3.38
CA GLU A 6 14.66 -18.28 2.88
C GLU A 6 14.92 -18.99 1.54
N ARG A 7 14.36 -20.18 1.33
CA ARG A 7 14.44 -20.90 0.04
C ARG A 7 13.81 -20.14 -1.13
N LYS A 8 12.80 -19.31 -0.90
CA LYS A 8 12.03 -18.66 -1.98
C LYS A 8 12.77 -17.53 -2.69
N VAL A 9 13.71 -16.86 -2.04
CA VAL A 9 14.32 -15.64 -2.59
C VAL A 9 15.63 -15.90 -3.34
N SER A 10 16.42 -16.90 -2.96
CA SER A 10 17.78 -17.10 -3.52
C SER A 10 17.84 -17.90 -4.82
N LYS A 11 16.77 -18.61 -5.22
CA LYS A 11 16.82 -19.64 -6.27
C LYS A 11 16.24 -19.25 -7.63
N MET A 12 15.80 -18.00 -7.80
CA MET A 12 15.17 -17.57 -9.06
C MET A 12 16.18 -17.17 -10.14
N TRP A 13 17.45 -16.97 -9.77
CA TRP A 13 18.49 -16.46 -10.66
C TRP A 13 19.75 -17.30 -10.54
N ILE A 14 20.28 -17.73 -11.69
CA ILE A 14 21.61 -18.32 -11.79
C ILE A 14 22.53 -17.25 -12.40
N PRO A 15 23.57 -16.79 -11.70
CA PRO A 15 24.61 -15.98 -12.31
C PRO A 15 25.19 -16.68 -13.55
N PHE A 16 25.35 -15.93 -14.63
CA PHE A 16 25.87 -16.45 -15.89
C PHE A 16 27.14 -15.70 -16.29
N TRP A 17 28.26 -16.41 -16.37
CA TRP A 17 29.56 -15.82 -16.70
C TRP A 17 29.75 -15.79 -18.20
N VAL A 18 29.50 -14.63 -18.81
CA VAL A 18 29.58 -14.43 -20.27
C VAL A 18 30.91 -14.92 -20.83
N ASP A 19 32.04 -14.55 -20.23
CA ASP A 19 33.36 -14.95 -20.74
C ASP A 19 33.59 -16.46 -20.64
N LYS A 20 33.21 -17.08 -19.53
CA LYS A 20 33.35 -18.54 -19.35
C LYS A 20 32.37 -19.32 -20.22
N TRP A 21 31.23 -18.72 -20.59
CA TRP A 21 30.30 -19.32 -21.53
C TRP A 21 30.76 -19.23 -22.98
N LEU A 22 31.29 -18.08 -23.38
CA LEU A 22 31.72 -17.83 -24.76
C LEU A 22 33.09 -18.44 -25.07
N PHE A 23 33.99 -18.47 -24.08
CA PHE A 23 35.39 -18.88 -24.28
C PHE A 23 35.84 -20.03 -23.36
N GLY A 24 34.93 -20.57 -22.55
CA GLY A 24 35.26 -21.69 -21.67
C GLY A 24 35.20 -23.05 -22.36
N SER A 25 35.69 -24.06 -21.65
CA SER A 25 35.81 -25.42 -22.17
C SER A 25 34.46 -26.04 -22.54
N THR A 26 33.36 -25.61 -21.93
CA THR A 26 32.00 -26.07 -22.26
C THR A 26 31.67 -25.95 -23.75
N ARG A 27 32.19 -24.95 -24.48
CA ARG A 27 31.97 -24.83 -25.94
C ARG A 27 32.81 -25.78 -26.78
N ILE A 28 33.92 -26.25 -26.24
CA ILE A 28 34.83 -27.19 -26.88
C ILE A 28 34.37 -28.63 -26.60
N GLU A 29 33.87 -28.87 -25.39
CA GLU A 29 33.48 -30.17 -24.87
C GLU A 29 32.07 -30.62 -25.29
N LEU A 30 31.14 -29.66 -25.45
CA LEU A 30 29.72 -29.93 -25.75
C LEU A 30 29.30 -29.38 -27.11
N ALA A 31 28.53 -30.19 -27.84
CA ALA A 31 27.88 -29.80 -29.08
C ALA A 31 26.81 -28.70 -28.85
N PRO A 32 26.37 -27.97 -29.90
CA PRO A 32 25.43 -26.85 -29.76
C PRO A 32 24.13 -27.17 -29.00
N ASP A 33 23.58 -28.35 -29.23
CA ASP A 33 22.39 -28.90 -28.59
C ASP A 33 22.65 -29.41 -27.16
N GLU A 34 23.77 -30.09 -26.93
CA GLU A 34 24.20 -30.51 -25.60
C GLU A 34 24.42 -29.30 -24.68
N ARG A 35 24.82 -28.15 -25.25
CA ARG A 35 24.97 -26.89 -24.52
C ARG A 35 23.65 -26.33 -24.03
N SER A 36 22.54 -26.44 -24.79
CA SER A 36 21.24 -26.01 -24.29
C SER A 36 20.76 -26.92 -23.17
N VAL A 37 20.92 -28.23 -23.34
CA VAL A 37 20.60 -29.22 -22.28
C VAL A 37 21.40 -28.94 -21.01
N TRP A 38 22.69 -28.59 -21.12
CA TRP A 38 23.50 -28.21 -19.96
C TRP A 38 22.94 -27.00 -19.19
N LEU A 39 22.44 -25.98 -19.90
CA LEU A 39 21.80 -24.82 -19.25
C LEU A 39 20.52 -25.21 -18.52
N ASP A 40 19.73 -26.09 -19.12
CA ASP A 40 18.50 -26.60 -18.51
C ASP A 40 18.79 -27.44 -17.26
N LEU A 41 19.83 -28.28 -17.30
CA LEU A 41 20.31 -29.02 -16.13
C LEU A 41 20.79 -28.07 -15.02
N LEU A 42 21.49 -26.98 -15.35
CA LEU A 42 21.86 -25.94 -14.38
C LEU A 42 20.63 -25.26 -13.78
N ALA A 43 19.59 -24.98 -14.59
CA ALA A 43 18.32 -24.43 -14.11
C ALA A 43 17.65 -25.34 -13.07
N ILE A 44 17.61 -26.65 -13.35
CA ILE A 44 17.09 -27.65 -12.39
C ILE A 44 17.95 -27.70 -11.13
N ALA A 45 19.28 -27.71 -11.28
CA ALA A 45 20.23 -27.73 -10.16
C ALA A 45 20.04 -26.54 -9.23
N SER A 46 19.78 -25.35 -9.75
CA SER A 46 19.53 -24.14 -8.95
C SER A 46 18.33 -24.24 -8.02
N LYS A 47 17.27 -24.91 -8.47
CA LYS A 47 16.10 -25.15 -7.63
C LYS A 47 16.43 -26.03 -6.41
N ASN A 48 17.43 -26.89 -6.53
CA ASN A 48 17.71 -27.98 -5.60
C ASN A 48 19.12 -27.92 -5.00
N ASP A 49 19.73 -26.73 -4.90
CA ASP A 49 21.05 -26.51 -4.27
C ASP A 49 22.17 -27.32 -4.94
N GLY A 50 22.18 -27.37 -6.27
CA GLY A 50 23.20 -28.04 -7.07
C GLY A 50 22.83 -29.45 -7.53
N TYR A 51 21.71 -29.99 -7.02
CA TYR A 51 21.26 -31.34 -7.35
C TYR A 51 20.26 -31.38 -8.52
N ILE A 52 20.43 -32.33 -9.42
CA ILE A 52 19.47 -32.62 -10.49
C ILE A 52 18.64 -33.83 -10.04
N ARG A 53 17.53 -33.56 -9.34
CA ARG A 53 16.68 -34.59 -8.71
C ARG A 53 15.22 -34.15 -8.62
N ALA A 54 14.31 -35.13 -8.59
CA ALA A 54 12.88 -34.89 -8.49
C ALA A 54 12.50 -34.42 -7.07
N ASN A 55 12.99 -35.17 -6.08
CA ASN A 55 12.84 -34.91 -4.65
C ASN A 55 14.18 -35.11 -3.93
N ALA A 56 14.25 -34.80 -2.64
CA ALA A 56 15.50 -34.89 -1.87
C ALA A 56 16.23 -36.25 -1.99
N THR A 57 15.49 -37.35 -2.10
CA THR A 57 16.03 -38.72 -2.14
C THR A 57 15.81 -39.44 -3.47
N THR A 58 15.17 -38.79 -4.45
CA THR A 58 14.69 -39.47 -5.65
C THR A 58 15.28 -38.83 -6.91
N PRO A 59 16.11 -39.56 -7.69
CA PRO A 59 16.59 -39.08 -8.97
C PRO A 59 15.46 -39.00 -9.99
N TYR A 60 15.64 -38.19 -11.04
CA TYR A 60 14.73 -38.25 -12.17
C TYR A 60 15.01 -39.51 -13.00
N PRO A 61 13.98 -40.30 -13.36
CA PRO A 61 14.09 -41.21 -14.49
C PRO A 61 14.46 -40.43 -15.75
N GLU A 62 15.35 -40.98 -16.58
CA GLU A 62 15.85 -40.29 -17.78
C GLU A 62 14.73 -39.87 -18.73
N SER A 63 13.71 -40.73 -18.91
CA SER A 63 12.53 -40.42 -19.73
C SER A 63 11.72 -39.25 -19.17
N GLN A 64 11.58 -39.15 -17.84
CA GLN A 64 10.87 -38.06 -17.19
C GLN A 64 11.67 -36.76 -17.28
N LEU A 65 13.00 -36.82 -17.10
CA LEU A 65 13.87 -35.65 -17.23
C LEU A 65 13.87 -35.12 -18.66
N ALA A 66 13.96 -36.02 -19.66
CA ALA A 66 13.87 -35.65 -21.06
C ALA A 66 12.51 -35.04 -21.41
N GLY A 67 11.42 -35.62 -20.89
CA GLY A 67 10.07 -35.08 -21.05
C GLY A 67 9.89 -33.71 -20.39
N LEU A 68 10.49 -33.49 -19.21
CA LEU A 68 10.48 -32.19 -18.52
C LEU A 68 11.19 -31.11 -19.32
N LEU A 69 12.30 -31.47 -19.99
CA LEU A 69 13.11 -30.56 -20.81
C LEU A 69 12.61 -30.46 -22.26
N VAL A 70 11.62 -31.26 -22.65
CA VAL A 70 11.08 -31.33 -24.01
C VAL A 70 12.19 -31.64 -25.03
N ILE A 71 13.01 -32.65 -24.72
CA ILE A 71 14.12 -33.12 -25.57
C ILE A 71 14.08 -34.64 -25.75
N GLU A 72 14.83 -35.14 -26.73
CA GLU A 72 15.01 -36.58 -26.92
C GLU A 72 15.85 -37.21 -25.80
N VAL A 73 15.47 -38.43 -25.40
CA VAL A 73 16.16 -39.18 -24.34
C VAL A 73 17.62 -39.45 -24.72
N GLU A 74 17.91 -39.71 -25.99
CA GLU A 74 19.27 -39.95 -26.50
C GLU A 74 20.15 -38.70 -26.37
N LEU A 75 19.62 -37.51 -26.68
CA LEU A 75 20.31 -36.24 -26.50
C LEU A 75 20.61 -35.99 -25.01
N LEU A 76 19.65 -36.26 -24.12
CA LEU A 76 19.88 -36.16 -22.68
C LEU A 76 21.01 -37.10 -22.22
N LYS A 77 20.95 -38.38 -22.61
CA LYS A 77 21.95 -39.40 -22.25
C LYS A 77 23.36 -39.01 -22.68
N ARG A 78 23.55 -38.67 -23.96
CA ARG A 78 24.88 -38.26 -24.47
C ARG A 78 25.40 -37.02 -23.75
N THR A 79 24.50 -36.09 -23.40
CA THR A 79 24.88 -34.87 -22.68
C THR A 79 25.33 -35.21 -21.25
N ILE A 80 24.57 -36.04 -20.52
CA ILE A 80 24.92 -36.48 -19.17
C ILE A 80 26.27 -37.20 -19.17
N GLU A 81 26.48 -38.15 -20.09
CA GLU A 81 27.74 -38.90 -20.20
C GLU A 81 28.94 -37.97 -20.43
N LYS A 82 28.82 -36.99 -21.34
CA LYS A 82 29.87 -35.98 -21.55
C LYS A 82 30.06 -35.09 -20.33
N CYS A 83 28.99 -34.64 -19.69
CA CYS A 83 29.07 -33.83 -18.48
C CYS A 83 29.78 -34.56 -17.33
N ILE A 84 29.56 -35.88 -17.18
CA ILE A 84 30.31 -36.72 -16.24
C ILE A 84 31.77 -36.82 -16.65
N LYS A 85 32.04 -37.14 -17.93
CA LYS A 85 33.40 -37.26 -18.48
C LYS A 85 34.25 -36.00 -18.27
N TYR A 86 33.65 -34.82 -18.37
CA TYR A 86 34.33 -33.53 -18.22
C TYR A 86 34.18 -32.92 -16.82
N ASN A 87 33.77 -33.69 -15.81
CA ASN A 87 33.63 -33.24 -14.41
C ASN A 87 32.76 -31.97 -14.26
N LYS A 88 31.69 -31.90 -15.05
CA LYS A 88 30.64 -30.87 -14.89
C LYS A 88 29.61 -31.32 -13.88
N ILE A 89 29.29 -32.62 -13.88
CA ILE A 89 28.40 -33.27 -12.92
C ILE A 89 29.00 -34.58 -12.41
N SER A 90 28.65 -34.95 -11.19
CA SER A 90 28.99 -36.25 -10.58
C SER A 90 27.73 -37.03 -10.20
N LEU A 91 27.84 -38.36 -10.24
CA LEU A 91 26.79 -39.25 -9.75
C LEU A 91 26.98 -39.48 -8.25
N THR A 92 25.96 -39.15 -7.48
CA THR A 92 25.95 -39.36 -6.03
C THR A 92 25.63 -40.82 -5.69
N LYS A 93 25.88 -41.22 -4.42
CA LYS A 93 25.57 -42.57 -3.92
C LYS A 93 24.08 -42.94 -4.04
N GLU A 94 23.20 -41.95 -4.04
CA GLU A 94 21.75 -42.09 -4.15
C GLU A 94 21.28 -42.18 -5.62
N GLY A 95 22.19 -42.12 -6.58
CA GLY A 95 21.88 -42.13 -8.01
C GLY A 95 21.40 -40.78 -8.55
N THR A 96 21.44 -39.70 -7.75
CA THR A 96 21.17 -38.32 -8.22
C THR A 96 22.43 -37.68 -8.81
N TYR A 97 22.28 -36.73 -9.72
CA TYR A 97 23.41 -35.96 -10.24
C TYR A 97 23.63 -34.67 -9.45
N PHE A 98 24.89 -34.28 -9.26
CA PHE A 98 25.28 -33.03 -8.59
C PHE A 98 26.25 -32.22 -9.46
N VAL A 99 26.13 -30.90 -9.47
CA VAL A 99 27.03 -30.00 -10.23
C VAL A 99 28.33 -29.77 -9.44
N ASP A 100 29.46 -30.30 -9.90
CA ASP A 100 30.71 -30.33 -9.12
C ASP A 100 31.22 -28.95 -8.69
N ASN A 101 31.03 -27.94 -9.53
CA ASN A 101 31.45 -26.56 -9.27
C ASN A 101 30.30 -25.67 -8.77
N TRP A 102 29.30 -26.23 -8.07
CA TRP A 102 28.06 -25.53 -7.70
C TRP A 102 28.29 -24.21 -6.96
N ASP A 103 29.29 -24.13 -6.07
CA ASP A 103 29.59 -22.92 -5.31
C ASP A 103 29.92 -21.73 -6.20
N LYS A 104 30.52 -21.97 -7.38
CA LYS A 104 30.80 -20.91 -8.35
C LYS A 104 29.50 -20.34 -8.90
N TYR A 105 28.45 -21.15 -9.05
CA TYR A 105 27.12 -20.78 -9.53
C TYR A 105 26.26 -20.07 -8.46
N GLN A 106 26.76 -19.86 -7.24
CA GLN A 106 26.04 -19.14 -6.21
C GLN A 106 26.28 -17.63 -6.26
N LEU A 107 25.23 -16.85 -5.99
CA LEU A 107 25.36 -15.40 -5.83
C LEU A 107 26.22 -15.09 -4.60
N SER A 108 27.12 -14.11 -4.72
CA SER A 108 27.91 -13.65 -3.57
C SER A 108 27.00 -13.22 -2.40
N LYS A 109 27.44 -13.46 -1.16
CA LYS A 109 26.71 -13.05 0.07
C LYS A 109 26.31 -11.57 0.03
N ARG A 110 27.18 -10.70 -0.53
CA ARG A 110 26.91 -9.27 -0.73
C ARG A 110 25.72 -9.04 -1.66
N HIS A 111 25.66 -9.76 -2.79
CA HIS A 111 24.56 -9.63 -3.74
C HIS A 111 23.25 -10.17 -3.17
N GLN A 112 23.30 -11.32 -2.49
CA GLN A 112 22.14 -11.88 -1.78
C GLN A 112 21.56 -10.88 -0.77
N ARG A 113 22.41 -10.20 0.01
CA ARG A 113 21.98 -9.14 0.94
C ARG A 113 21.29 -7.98 0.24
N ARG A 114 21.81 -7.53 -0.91
CA ARG A 114 21.19 -6.45 -1.70
C ARG A 114 19.79 -6.84 -2.20
N LEU A 115 19.61 -8.07 -2.68
CA LEU A 115 18.31 -8.57 -3.12
C LEU A 115 17.32 -8.66 -1.95
N LYS A 116 17.75 -9.21 -0.81
CA LYS A 116 16.92 -9.27 0.42
C LYS A 116 16.48 -7.86 0.85
N ASN A 117 17.37 -6.87 0.83
CA ASN A 117 17.04 -5.49 1.17
C ASN A 117 16.03 -4.87 0.19
N LYS A 118 16.23 -5.06 -1.12
CA LYS A 118 15.31 -4.54 -2.16
C LYS A 118 13.90 -5.12 -2.02
N ILE A 119 13.79 -6.41 -1.71
CA ILE A 119 12.50 -7.06 -1.45
C ILE A 119 11.84 -6.50 -0.19
N LYS A 120 12.61 -6.26 0.87
CA LYS A 120 12.11 -5.65 2.11
C LYS A 120 11.62 -4.22 1.87
N GLU A 121 12.38 -3.42 1.13
CA GLU A 121 12.00 -2.05 0.74
C GLU A 121 10.71 -2.02 -0.08
N ASN A 122 10.55 -2.95 -1.05
CA ASN A 122 9.32 -3.04 -1.84
C ASN A 122 8.12 -3.43 -0.98
N LYS A 123 8.25 -4.40 -0.07
CA LYS A 123 7.16 -4.77 0.86
C LYS A 123 6.74 -3.60 1.75
N ILE A 124 7.68 -2.77 2.20
CA ILE A 124 7.38 -1.57 2.99
C ILE A 124 6.58 -0.56 2.16
N LYS A 125 6.97 -0.35 0.90
CA LYS A 125 6.23 0.54 -0.02
C LYS A 125 4.83 0.04 -0.32
N ASP A 126 4.65 -1.25 -0.52
CA ASP A 126 3.32 -1.82 -0.79
C ASP A 126 2.40 -1.65 0.42
N ASN A 127 2.91 -1.90 1.63
CA ASN A 127 2.15 -1.69 2.86
C ASN A 127 1.79 -0.22 3.09
N SER A 128 2.70 0.71 2.82
CA SER A 128 2.42 2.15 3.00
C SER A 128 1.39 2.67 1.99
N ILE A 129 1.38 2.15 0.76
CA ILE A 129 0.36 2.47 -0.24
C ILE A 129 -1.01 1.98 0.21
N GLU A 130 -1.09 0.76 0.75
CA GLU A 130 -2.34 0.18 1.20
C GLU A 130 -2.91 0.90 2.43
N GLU A 131 -2.04 1.29 3.36
CA GLU A 131 -2.41 2.12 4.51
C GLU A 131 -2.94 3.49 4.08
N TYR A 132 -2.28 4.14 3.11
CA TYR A 132 -2.74 5.41 2.54
C TYR A 132 -4.11 5.29 1.88
N ARG A 133 -4.41 4.19 1.17
CA ARG A 133 -5.73 3.94 0.57
C ARG A 133 -6.83 3.84 1.62
N ARG A 134 -6.59 3.09 2.70
CA ARG A 134 -7.57 2.93 3.79
C ARG A 134 -7.91 4.26 4.46
N VAL A 135 -6.91 5.10 4.71
CA VAL A 135 -7.12 6.44 5.29
C VAL A 135 -7.92 7.35 4.34
N LYS A 136 -7.69 7.22 3.03
CA LYS A 136 -8.41 8.01 2.02
C LYS A 136 -9.86 7.57 1.87
N GLU A 137 -10.12 6.27 1.93
CA GLU A 137 -11.47 5.69 1.85
C GLU A 137 -12.31 6.03 3.08
N SER A 138 -11.75 5.96 4.29
CA SER A 138 -12.45 6.39 5.52
C SER A 138 -12.75 7.89 5.53
N SER A 139 -11.85 8.71 4.98
CA SER A 139 -12.08 10.15 4.83
C SER A 139 -13.16 10.50 3.79
N GLN A 140 -13.46 9.59 2.86
CA GLN A 140 -14.42 9.81 1.78
C GLN A 140 -15.88 9.58 2.23
N THR A 141 -16.12 8.65 3.16
CA THR A 141 -17.45 8.42 3.74
C THR A 141 -17.91 9.56 4.64
N ASP A 142 -16.99 10.12 5.44
CA ASP A 142 -17.30 11.23 6.35
C ASP A 142 -17.57 12.55 5.59
N THR A 143 -16.90 12.74 4.44
CA THR A 143 -17.06 13.96 3.63
C THR A 143 -18.38 14.01 2.85
N VAL A 144 -19.01 12.86 2.53
CA VAL A 144 -20.31 12.84 1.85
C VAL A 144 -21.43 13.23 2.82
N SER A 145 -21.43 12.65 4.03
CA SER A 145 -22.41 12.97 5.08
C SER A 145 -22.32 14.45 5.51
N SER A 146 -21.10 14.95 5.72
CA SER A 146 -20.86 16.36 6.10
C SER A 146 -21.34 17.36 5.03
N LYS A 147 -21.16 17.07 3.73
CA LYS A 147 -21.63 17.95 2.65
C LYS A 147 -23.16 18.09 2.61
N ALA A 148 -23.90 17.01 2.88
CA ALA A 148 -25.35 17.04 2.93
C ALA A 148 -25.84 17.88 4.13
N ALA A 149 -25.29 17.64 5.32
CA ALA A 149 -25.61 18.40 6.54
C ALA A 149 -25.33 19.90 6.40
N ILE A 150 -24.20 20.28 5.77
CA ILE A 150 -23.86 21.69 5.54
C ILE A 150 -24.90 22.37 4.63
N LYS A 151 -25.30 21.71 3.53
CA LYS A 151 -26.29 22.26 2.59
C LYS A 151 -27.65 22.40 3.26
N GLU A 152 -28.06 21.38 4.00
CA GLU A 152 -29.34 21.38 4.72
C GLU A 152 -29.40 22.48 5.77
N PHE A 153 -28.36 22.61 6.61
CA PHE A 153 -28.26 23.69 7.59
C PHE A 153 -28.33 25.06 6.94
N PHE A 154 -27.57 25.27 5.86
CA PHE A 154 -27.50 26.58 5.23
C PHE A 154 -28.83 26.99 4.57
N ALA A 155 -29.55 26.03 3.99
CA ALA A 155 -30.89 26.25 3.46
C ALA A 155 -31.86 26.66 4.58
N TYR A 156 -31.82 25.95 5.72
CA TYR A 156 -32.62 26.28 6.91
C TYR A 156 -32.36 27.72 7.39
N TYR A 157 -31.08 28.06 7.55
CA TYR A 157 -30.65 29.39 7.96
C TYR A 157 -31.17 30.49 7.03
N CYS A 158 -31.06 30.34 5.71
CA CYS A 158 -31.59 31.32 4.75
C CYS A 158 -33.11 31.45 4.87
N SER A 159 -33.83 30.35 5.06
CA SER A 159 -35.29 30.35 5.25
C SER A 159 -35.70 31.13 6.51
N ALA A 160 -34.98 30.92 7.63
CA ALA A 160 -35.25 31.61 8.89
C ALA A 160 -34.99 33.13 8.82
N LEU A 161 -33.96 33.56 8.09
CA LEU A 161 -33.71 34.99 7.88
C LEU A 161 -34.76 35.64 6.96
N LYS A 162 -35.22 34.91 5.94
CA LYS A 162 -36.30 35.37 5.04
C LYS A 162 -37.62 35.55 5.77
N SER A 163 -37.99 34.65 6.68
CA SER A 163 -39.25 34.75 7.42
C SER A 163 -39.34 36.01 8.31
N LYS A 164 -38.20 36.53 8.76
CA LYS A 164 -38.10 37.83 9.45
C LYS A 164 -38.00 39.05 8.53
N GLY A 165 -37.90 38.85 7.22
CA GLY A 165 -37.72 39.93 6.25
C GLY A 165 -36.32 40.57 6.27
N TRP A 166 -35.34 39.97 6.96
CA TRP A 166 -33.98 40.51 7.06
C TRP A 166 -33.17 40.35 5.76
N ILE A 167 -33.53 39.38 4.92
CA ILE A 167 -32.95 39.22 3.59
C ILE A 167 -34.05 39.14 2.52
N LYS A 168 -33.79 39.79 1.37
CA LYS A 168 -34.70 39.78 0.20
C LYS A 168 -34.29 38.78 -0.88
N ARG A 169 -33.04 38.32 -0.88
CA ARG A 169 -32.46 37.37 -1.86
C ARG A 169 -31.77 36.23 -1.13
N ASP A 170 -31.69 35.07 -1.78
CA ASP A 170 -30.94 33.94 -1.25
C ASP A 170 -29.45 34.27 -1.13
N LEU A 171 -28.92 34.01 0.06
CA LEU A 171 -27.48 34.04 0.27
C LEU A 171 -26.86 32.80 -0.37
N GLN A 172 -25.65 32.95 -0.93
CA GLN A 172 -24.90 31.82 -1.46
C GLN A 172 -24.00 31.18 -0.39
N LEU A 173 -23.90 29.85 -0.43
CA LEU A 173 -22.98 29.08 0.39
C LEU A 173 -21.55 29.20 -0.17
N ASN A 174 -20.86 30.28 0.18
CA ASN A 174 -19.47 30.49 -0.17
C ASN A 174 -18.50 29.69 0.74
N HIS A 175 -17.21 29.71 0.40
CA HIS A 175 -16.17 28.98 1.13
C HIS A 175 -16.13 29.36 2.63
N THR A 176 -16.23 30.65 2.95
CA THR A 176 -16.19 31.15 4.34
C THR A 176 -17.36 30.60 5.17
N ARG A 177 -18.60 30.69 4.65
CA ARG A 177 -19.79 30.16 5.33
C ARG A 177 -19.72 28.65 5.49
N ARG A 178 -19.31 27.94 4.45
CA ARG A 178 -19.08 26.49 4.50
C ARG A 178 -18.11 26.11 5.62
N ARG A 179 -16.97 26.80 5.70
CA ARG A 179 -15.93 26.54 6.71
C ARG A 179 -16.45 26.73 8.13
N VAL A 180 -17.27 27.76 8.38
CA VAL A 180 -17.88 27.98 9.71
C VAL A 180 -18.78 26.80 10.10
N ILE A 181 -19.65 26.34 9.19
CA ILE A 181 -20.56 25.21 9.46
C ILE A 181 -19.77 23.92 9.67
N GLU A 182 -18.83 23.64 8.77
CA GLU A 182 -17.99 22.45 8.82
C GLU A 182 -17.16 22.38 10.10
N GLN A 183 -16.63 23.53 10.55
CA GLN A 183 -15.93 23.60 11.82
C GLN A 183 -16.84 23.23 12.99
N ARG A 184 -18.09 23.70 13.02
CA ARG A 184 -19.02 23.35 14.11
C ARG A 184 -19.44 21.89 14.10
N LEU A 185 -19.65 21.30 12.93
CA LEU A 185 -19.90 19.86 12.86
C LEU A 185 -18.69 19.06 13.37
N LYS A 186 -17.46 19.53 13.11
CA LYS A 186 -16.22 18.93 13.66
C LYS A 186 -16.05 19.16 15.16
N ASP A 187 -16.51 20.28 15.68
CA ASP A 187 -16.52 20.59 17.12
C ASP A 187 -17.57 19.75 17.89
N GLY A 188 -18.37 18.93 17.21
CA GLY A 188 -19.33 18.00 17.82
C GLY A 188 -20.78 18.49 17.86
N TYR A 189 -21.08 19.69 17.33
CA TYR A 189 -22.46 20.16 17.24
C TYR A 189 -23.25 19.34 16.21
N THR A 190 -24.45 18.91 16.60
CA THR A 190 -25.37 18.25 15.69
C THR A 190 -26.07 19.27 14.78
N LEU A 191 -26.67 18.79 13.69
CA LEU A 191 -27.48 19.64 12.81
C LEU A 191 -28.65 20.29 13.57
N ALA A 192 -29.23 19.58 14.53
CA ALA A 192 -30.31 20.11 15.37
C ALA A 192 -29.81 21.26 16.25
N ASP A 193 -28.63 21.14 16.87
CA ASP A 193 -28.02 22.20 17.68
C ASP A 193 -27.81 23.48 16.87
N LEU A 194 -27.29 23.34 15.65
CA LEU A 194 -27.06 24.49 14.79
C LEU A 194 -28.37 25.17 14.37
N LYS A 195 -29.43 24.39 14.06
CA LYS A 195 -30.76 24.94 13.77
C LYS A 195 -31.34 25.67 14.99
N ALA A 196 -31.21 25.09 16.18
CA ALA A 196 -31.62 25.73 17.43
C ALA A 196 -30.90 27.06 17.69
N CYS A 197 -29.61 27.17 17.33
CA CYS A 197 -28.88 28.44 17.39
C CYS A 197 -29.51 29.51 16.48
N VAL A 198 -29.91 29.13 15.26
CA VAL A 198 -30.57 30.03 14.32
C VAL A 198 -31.91 30.49 14.88
N ASP A 199 -32.71 29.58 15.43
CA ASP A 199 -34.02 29.91 16.02
C ASP A 199 -33.87 30.87 17.20
N ALA A 200 -32.90 30.60 18.08
CA ALA A 200 -32.58 31.46 19.21
C ALA A 200 -32.08 32.85 18.78
N PHE A 201 -31.29 32.93 17.70
CA PHE A 201 -30.84 34.20 17.12
C PHE A 201 -32.00 35.00 16.50
N VAL A 202 -32.92 34.31 15.81
CA VAL A 202 -34.08 34.89 15.13
C VAL A 202 -35.16 35.35 16.11
N ALA A 203 -35.29 34.67 17.25
CA ALA A 203 -36.22 35.03 18.33
C ALA A 203 -35.71 36.16 19.25
N ASP A 204 -34.45 36.57 19.12
CA ASP A 204 -33.88 37.68 19.87
C ASP A 204 -34.48 39.01 19.40
N ASP A 205 -34.96 39.81 20.35
CA ASP A 205 -35.74 41.04 20.17
C ASP A 205 -34.87 42.30 20.03
N TRP A 206 -33.56 42.18 19.89
CA TRP A 206 -32.69 43.33 19.68
C TRP A 206 -32.97 44.05 18.35
N ASP A 207 -33.31 45.33 18.41
CA ASP A 207 -33.75 46.13 17.25
C ASP A 207 -32.79 46.12 16.05
N ARG A 208 -31.47 46.01 16.29
CA ARG A 208 -30.44 46.00 15.23
C ARG A 208 -30.04 44.60 14.77
N ARG A 209 -30.74 43.55 15.18
CA ARG A 209 -30.40 42.14 14.88
C ARG A 209 -30.22 41.88 13.38
N GLY A 210 -31.06 42.50 12.54
CA GLY A 210 -31.00 42.39 11.09
C GLY A 210 -29.70 42.90 10.44
N GLU A 211 -28.91 43.73 11.13
CA GLU A 211 -27.61 44.18 10.64
C GLU A 211 -26.50 43.13 10.85
N PHE A 212 -26.71 42.16 11.74
CA PHE A 212 -25.70 41.17 12.16
C PHE A 212 -26.05 39.76 11.67
N ILE A 213 -26.61 39.67 10.47
CA ILE A 213 -27.01 38.41 9.84
C ILE A 213 -25.83 37.64 9.24
N GLU A 214 -24.57 37.89 9.61
CA GLU A 214 -23.49 37.02 9.15
C GLU A 214 -23.46 35.72 9.96
N LEU A 215 -23.13 34.62 9.30
CA LEU A 215 -23.15 33.29 9.91
C LEU A 215 -22.20 33.18 11.13
N SER A 216 -21.16 34.01 11.17
CA SER A 216 -20.23 34.15 12.30
C SER A 216 -20.94 34.60 13.59
N TYR A 217 -21.94 35.48 13.51
CA TYR A 217 -22.71 35.96 14.67
C TYR A 217 -23.78 34.97 15.14
N VAL A 218 -24.11 33.99 14.30
CA VAL A 218 -25.09 32.96 14.63
C VAL A 218 -24.43 31.71 15.19
N ILE A 219 -23.42 31.17 14.51
CA ILE A 219 -22.77 29.92 14.95
C ILE A 219 -21.24 30.01 15.03
N GLY A 220 -20.63 31.14 14.65
CA GLY A 220 -19.17 31.28 14.61
C GLY A 220 -18.52 31.74 15.92
N LEU A 221 -17.28 32.19 15.81
CA LEU A 221 -16.52 32.85 16.88
C LEU A 221 -16.49 34.35 16.62
N VAL A 222 -17.01 35.15 17.55
CA VAL A 222 -16.93 36.62 17.47
C VAL A 222 -16.23 37.12 18.71
N ARG A 223 -15.05 37.74 18.51
CA ARG A 223 -14.21 38.25 19.60
C ARG A 223 -13.92 37.20 20.69
N GLY A 224 -13.67 35.97 20.27
CA GLY A 224 -13.38 34.84 21.17
C GLY A 224 -14.60 34.23 21.86
N VAL A 225 -15.81 34.73 21.61
CA VAL A 225 -17.04 34.15 22.16
C VAL A 225 -17.62 33.17 21.14
N ASN A 226 -17.89 31.95 21.57
CA ASN A 226 -18.60 30.95 20.77
C ASN A 226 -20.09 31.30 20.74
N MET A 227 -20.57 31.74 19.58
CA MET A 227 -21.97 32.14 19.42
C MET A 227 -22.91 30.92 19.53
N ALA A 228 -22.49 29.74 19.06
CA ALA A 228 -23.32 28.54 19.18
C ALA A 228 -23.62 28.21 20.66
N ASP A 229 -22.58 28.18 21.50
CA ASP A 229 -22.76 27.98 22.95
C ASP A 229 -23.61 29.07 23.59
N LYS A 230 -23.41 30.33 23.16
CA LYS A 230 -24.19 31.46 23.68
C LYS A 230 -25.69 31.27 23.38
N TRP A 231 -26.04 30.82 22.19
CA TRP A 231 -27.44 30.65 21.78
C TRP A 231 -28.09 29.41 22.38
N LEU A 232 -27.35 28.31 22.51
CA LEU A 232 -27.85 27.07 23.13
C LEU A 232 -28.05 27.21 24.64
N ASN A 233 -27.21 28.00 25.32
CA ASN A 233 -27.23 28.15 26.78
C ASN A 233 -27.92 29.45 27.25
N LYS A 234 -28.94 29.96 26.54
CA LYS A 234 -29.64 31.21 26.91
C LYS A 234 -30.06 31.18 28.40
N GLY A 235 -29.33 31.90 29.24
CA GLY A 235 -29.51 31.95 30.70
C GLY A 235 -28.20 32.01 31.49
N GLU A 236 -27.11 31.45 30.96
CA GLU A 236 -25.78 31.51 31.58
C GLU A 236 -24.85 32.47 30.81
N LYS A 237 -24.08 33.30 31.53
CA LYS A 237 -23.04 34.12 30.90
C LYS A 237 -22.05 33.18 30.18
N PRO A 238 -21.71 33.41 28.90
CA PRO A 238 -20.84 32.51 28.15
C PRO A 238 -19.49 32.37 28.86
N LYS A 239 -19.11 31.13 29.20
CA LYS A 239 -17.78 30.83 29.75
C LYS A 239 -16.75 31.12 28.66
N LYS A 240 -15.72 31.92 28.96
CA LYS A 240 -14.61 32.16 28.02
C LYS A 240 -14.01 30.79 27.63
N PRO A 241 -13.67 30.55 26.36
CA PRO A 241 -13.02 29.31 25.96
C PRO A 241 -11.73 29.13 26.78
N ARG A 242 -11.59 27.99 27.44
CA ARG A 242 -10.34 27.64 28.13
C ARG A 242 -9.25 27.52 27.07
N ASN A 243 -8.18 28.32 27.21
CA ASN A 243 -7.00 28.19 26.38
C ASN A 243 -6.23 26.94 26.83
N PRO A 244 -6.14 25.87 26.01
CA PRO A 244 -5.45 24.65 26.41
C PRO A 244 -3.93 24.84 26.60
N LEU A 245 -3.37 25.98 26.18
CA LEU A 245 -1.97 26.35 26.38
C LEU A 245 -1.73 27.20 27.65
N ALA A 246 -2.76 27.50 28.43
CA ALA A 246 -2.61 28.29 29.67
C ALA A 246 -2.44 27.41 30.93
N GLU A 247 -2.52 26.07 30.79
CA GLU A 247 -2.37 25.10 31.88
C GLU A 247 -1.19 24.12 31.65
N ALA A 248 -0.31 24.42 30.70
CA ALA A 248 0.97 23.74 30.48
C ALA A 248 2.12 24.76 30.65
#